data_AF-A0A9C9G2X7-F1
#
_entry.id   AF-A0A9C9G2X7-F1
#
_cell.length_a   1.000
_cell.length_b   1.000
_cell.length_c   1.000
_cell.angle_alpha   90.00
_cell.angle_beta   90.00
_cell.angle_gamma   90.00
#
_symmetry.space_group_name_H-M   'P 1'
#
loop_
_entity.id
_entity.type
_entity.pdbx_description
1 polymer ?
#
loop_
_entity_poly.entity_id
_entity_poly.type
_entity_poly.pdbx_seq_one_letter_code
_entity_poly.pdbx_strand_id
1 'polypeptide(L)'
;MWPINIPLVTAGGHHLWSLWVTAELRQPSFHQQVRVLCWCKATIVPAPIPTGIKYRTEGQGMYRKNPEATVFQVFRSSRGFTLIELLVVIAIIGILAAIAIPSYQDYARKTQRSTAMIGLSEISNLETAFYASNLRFTTTLANLPYPITAPPTNSANDYYYTFTVTNLSSSGYTINGSKSSGISDPSCTPMTLTSTGTQGPTTTCWSR
;
A
#
# COMPACT_ATOMS: atom_id res chain seq x y z
N MET A 1 18.29 20.43 24.32
CA MET A 1 18.91 21.74 23.99
C MET A 1 17.79 22.77 23.88
N TRP A 2 17.99 23.92 24.52
CA TRP A 2 17.02 25.03 24.54
C TRP A 2 16.90 25.70 23.16
N PRO A 3 15.72 26.17 22.73
CA PRO A 3 15.59 26.92 21.48
C PRO A 3 16.10 28.35 21.66
N ILE A 4 17.06 28.76 20.84
CA ILE A 4 17.49 30.15 20.69
C ILE A 4 16.54 30.80 19.67
N ASN A 5 15.92 31.92 20.06
CA ASN A 5 14.99 32.67 19.23
C ASN A 5 15.72 33.89 18.62
N ILE A 6 15.80 33.98 17.30
CA ILE A 6 16.38 35.13 16.58
C ILE A 6 15.25 35.78 15.77
N PRO A 7 14.80 37.00 16.12
CA PRO A 7 13.77 37.68 15.34
C PRO A 7 14.39 38.37 14.11
N LEU A 8 13.92 38.05 12.91
CA LEU A 8 14.06 38.94 11.75
C LEU A 8 12.82 39.85 11.67
N VAL A 9 13.05 41.16 11.74
CA VAL A 9 12.02 42.16 11.47
C VAL A 9 11.93 42.33 9.96
N THR A 10 10.79 41.98 9.37
CA THR A 10 10.41 42.42 8.02
C THR A 10 9.31 43.46 8.13
N ALA A 11 9.50 44.60 7.46
CA ALA A 11 8.49 45.63 7.31
C ALA A 11 7.30 45.09 6.49
N GLY A 12 6.09 45.17 7.05
CA GLY A 12 4.84 44.78 6.40
C GLY A 12 4.14 43.63 7.15
N GLY A 13 3.12 44.00 7.93
CA GLY A 13 2.49 43.14 8.92
C GLY A 13 1.72 41.94 8.36
N HIS A 14 1.59 40.96 9.27
CA HIS A 14 0.77 39.75 9.25
C HIS A 14 1.33 38.61 8.39
N HIS A 15 2.12 37.72 9.01
CA HIS A 15 2.00 36.25 9.01
C HIS A 15 3.18 35.67 9.82
N LEU A 16 2.91 35.09 11.00
CA LEU A 16 3.92 34.41 11.82
C LEU A 16 4.17 33.00 11.24
N TRP A 17 5.33 32.76 10.64
CA TRP A 17 5.78 31.42 10.23
C TRP A 17 6.82 30.93 11.24
N SER A 18 6.57 29.77 11.87
CA SER A 18 7.58 29.06 12.64
C SER A 18 8.08 27.87 11.81
N LEU A 19 9.38 27.83 11.53
CA LEU A 19 10.05 26.69 10.90
C LEU A 19 10.74 25.88 12.00
N TRP A 20 10.33 24.62 12.16
CA TRP A 20 11.00 23.66 13.01
C TRP A 20 11.91 22.78 12.13
N VAL A 21 13.22 22.80 12.39
CA VAL A 21 14.19 21.87 11.78
C VAL A 21 14.66 20.93 12.88
N THR A 22 14.21 19.67 12.84
CA THR A 22 14.79 18.58 13.64
C THR A 22 15.68 17.75 12.73
N ALA A 23 16.97 17.66 13.07
CA ALA A 23 17.94 16.83 12.36
C ALA A 23 17.92 15.41 12.95
N GLU A 24 17.48 14.42 12.17
CA GLU A 24 17.58 12.99 12.51
C GLU A 24 18.76 12.39 11.72
N LEU A 25 19.80 11.94 12.43
CA LEU A 25 20.96 11.29 11.81
C LEU A 25 20.65 9.81 11.57
N ARG A 26 20.51 9.38 10.30
CA ARG A 26 20.60 7.96 9.96
C ARG A 26 21.27 7.70 8.59
N GLN A 27 22.28 6.82 8.62
CA GLN A 27 22.93 6.17 7.46
C GLN A 27 23.08 4.66 7.76
N PRO A 28 23.41 3.78 6.79
CA PRO A 28 22.96 3.72 5.39
C PRO A 28 22.62 2.27 4.94
N SER A 29 21.79 2.08 3.90
CA SER A 29 22.10 1.19 2.76
C SER A 29 20.96 1.10 1.72
N PHE A 30 21.38 1.39 0.49
CA PHE A 30 20.84 0.99 -0.81
C PHE A 30 19.58 1.69 -1.41
N HIS A 31 19.87 2.37 -2.53
CA HIS A 31 19.01 2.96 -3.57
C HIS A 31 18.11 4.16 -3.22
N GLN A 32 18.73 5.34 -3.27
CA GLN A 32 18.36 6.47 -4.13
C GLN A 32 16.86 6.69 -4.40
N GLN A 33 16.19 7.49 -3.54
CA GLN A 33 15.32 8.62 -3.93
C GLN A 33 15.18 9.61 -2.75
N VAL A 34 15.63 10.86 -2.93
CA VAL A 34 15.32 11.97 -2.00
C VAL A 34 13.89 12.42 -2.30
N ARG A 35 12.92 11.97 -1.49
CA ARG A 35 11.56 12.52 -1.53
C ARG A 35 11.45 13.63 -0.49
N VAL A 36 11.47 14.88 -0.96
CA VAL A 36 11.00 16.03 -0.17
C VAL A 36 9.48 15.96 -0.10
N LEU A 37 8.95 15.38 0.97
CA LEU A 37 7.50 15.39 1.22
C LEU A 37 7.12 16.74 1.81
N CYS A 38 6.71 17.67 0.95
CA CYS A 38 6.11 18.93 1.35
C CYS A 38 4.61 18.68 1.64
N TRP A 39 4.23 18.57 2.93
CA TRP A 39 2.83 18.55 3.33
C TRP A 39 2.31 19.98 3.40
N CYS A 40 1.62 20.42 2.34
CA CYS A 40 0.84 21.65 2.40
C CYS A 40 -0.55 21.32 2.97
N LYS A 41 -0.74 21.56 4.27
CA LYS A 41 -2.07 21.45 4.88
C LYS A 41 -2.85 22.73 4.55
N ALA A 42 -3.58 22.71 3.44
CA ALA A 42 -4.42 23.82 3.00
C ALA A 42 -5.70 23.85 3.84
N THR A 43 -5.77 24.75 4.82
CA THR A 43 -7.02 25.05 5.53
C THR A 43 -7.85 25.96 4.62
N ILE A 44 -8.86 25.39 3.95
CA ILE A 44 -9.82 26.14 3.14
C ILE A 44 -10.75 26.89 4.08
N VAL A 45 -10.60 28.22 4.16
CA VAL A 45 -11.61 29.09 4.80
C VAL A 45 -12.60 29.51 3.71
N PRO A 46 -13.90 29.16 3.80
CA PRO A 46 -14.88 29.55 2.80
C PRO A 46 -15.17 31.05 2.90
N ALA A 47 -15.03 31.77 1.77
CA ALA A 47 -15.43 33.16 1.65
C ALA A 47 -16.96 33.27 1.42
N PRO A 48 -17.63 34.33 1.92
CA PRO A 48 -19.06 34.53 1.71
C PRO A 48 -19.37 34.91 0.26
N ILE A 49 -20.44 34.33 -0.29
CA ILE A 49 -20.93 34.55 -1.67
C ILE A 49 -21.68 35.88 -1.71
N PRO A 50 -21.35 36.81 -2.63
CA PRO A 50 -22.13 38.03 -2.81
C PRO A 50 -23.45 37.73 -3.53
N THR A 51 -24.57 37.88 -2.82
CA THR A 51 -25.92 37.83 -3.39
C THR A 51 -26.26 39.16 -4.05
N GLY A 52 -26.01 39.28 -5.35
CA GLY A 52 -26.41 40.50 -6.07
C GLY A 52 -25.85 40.64 -7.47
N ILE A 53 -26.16 39.70 -8.37
CA ILE A 53 -25.90 39.90 -9.80
C ILE A 53 -27.22 40.37 -10.44
N LYS A 54 -27.28 41.66 -10.78
CA LYS A 54 -28.33 42.20 -11.66
C LYS A 54 -27.91 41.94 -13.10
N TYR A 55 -28.61 41.05 -13.80
CA TYR A 55 -28.44 40.87 -15.25
C TYR A 55 -29.15 42.01 -15.99
N ARG A 56 -28.34 42.92 -16.54
CA ARG A 56 -28.75 43.96 -17.48
C ARG A 56 -29.00 43.31 -18.84
N THR A 57 -30.26 43.14 -19.23
CA THR A 57 -30.63 42.76 -20.60
C THR A 57 -30.71 44.00 -21.47
N GLU A 58 -29.60 44.39 -22.09
CA GLU A 58 -29.56 45.36 -23.18
C GLU A 58 -28.91 44.69 -24.39
N GLY A 59 -29.63 44.68 -25.53
CA GLY A 59 -29.06 44.32 -26.83
C GLY A 59 -29.87 43.29 -27.60
N GLN A 60 -30.94 43.74 -28.26
CA GLN A 60 -31.45 43.04 -29.44
C GLN A 60 -30.40 43.15 -30.56
N GLY A 61 -29.57 42.12 -30.68
CA GLY A 61 -28.67 41.93 -31.81
C GLY A 61 -29.34 41.08 -32.89
N MET A 62 -29.58 41.72 -34.03
CA MET A 62 -30.16 41.17 -35.27
C MET A 62 -29.54 39.82 -35.68
N TYR A 63 -30.35 38.77 -35.72
CA TYR A 63 -30.00 37.49 -36.34
C TYR A 63 -29.95 37.67 -37.87
N ARG A 64 -28.74 37.78 -38.43
CA ARG A 64 -28.54 37.76 -39.90
C ARG A 64 -28.82 36.36 -40.42
N LYS A 65 -29.96 36.17 -41.10
CA LYS A 65 -30.17 35.05 -42.03
C LYS A 65 -29.22 35.23 -43.21
N ASN A 66 -28.06 34.60 -43.15
CA ASN A 66 -27.33 34.23 -44.35
C ASN A 66 -27.70 32.76 -44.66
N PRO A 67 -28.50 32.47 -45.70
CA PRO A 67 -28.42 31.16 -46.33
C PRO A 67 -27.06 31.10 -47.05
N GLU A 68 -26.50 29.92 -47.25
CA GLU A 68 -25.23 29.68 -47.97
C GLU A 68 -23.94 29.67 -47.13
N ALA A 69 -24.02 29.16 -45.89
CA ALA A 69 -22.92 28.35 -45.39
C ALA A 69 -23.23 26.90 -45.76
N THR A 70 -22.59 26.38 -46.82
CA THR A 70 -22.50 24.94 -47.07
C THR A 70 -21.75 24.32 -45.90
N VAL A 71 -22.49 23.91 -44.88
CA VAL A 71 -22.01 23.07 -43.79
C VAL A 71 -21.52 21.79 -44.46
N PHE A 72 -20.21 21.67 -44.64
CA PHE A 72 -19.58 20.42 -45.02
C PHE A 72 -19.77 19.47 -43.84
N GLN A 73 -20.92 18.79 -43.81
CA GLN A 73 -21.23 17.72 -42.89
C GLN A 73 -20.15 16.65 -43.10
N VAL A 74 -19.14 16.65 -42.23
CA VAL A 74 -18.19 15.55 -42.15
C VAL A 74 -19.00 14.35 -41.70
N PHE A 75 -19.42 13.51 -42.65
CA PHE A 75 -19.94 12.18 -42.37
C PHE A 75 -18.81 11.41 -41.69
N ARG A 76 -18.77 11.46 -40.36
CA ARG A 76 -17.98 10.52 -39.57
C ARG A 76 -18.53 9.15 -39.90
N SER A 77 -17.78 8.40 -40.70
CA SER A 77 -18.03 6.98 -40.92
C SER A 77 -17.85 6.30 -39.56
N SER A 78 -18.95 6.15 -38.83
CA SER A 78 -19.01 5.31 -37.64
C SER A 78 -18.88 3.86 -38.10
N ARG A 79 -17.65 3.39 -38.28
CA ARG A 79 -17.36 1.95 -38.38
C ARG A 79 -17.61 1.36 -37.00
N GLY A 80 -18.82 0.87 -36.79
CA GLY A 80 -19.16 0.13 -35.58
C GLY A 80 -18.49 -1.24 -35.58
N PHE A 81 -18.05 -1.69 -34.41
CA PHE A 81 -17.67 -3.10 -34.20
C PHE A 81 -18.86 -4.00 -34.54
N THR A 82 -18.61 -5.06 -35.28
CA THR A 82 -19.64 -6.06 -35.55
C THR A 82 -19.88 -6.92 -34.30
N LEU A 83 -21.12 -7.39 -34.10
CA LEU A 83 -21.43 -8.30 -32.99
C LEU A 83 -20.64 -9.61 -33.07
N ILE A 84 -20.32 -10.04 -34.29
CA ILE A 84 -19.51 -11.25 -34.52
C ILE A 84 -18.04 -11.05 -34.14
N GLU A 85 -17.46 -9.87 -34.39
CA GLU A 85 -16.10 -9.54 -33.93
C GLU A 85 -16.02 -9.61 -32.41
N LEU A 86 -17.02 -9.06 -31.71
CA LEU A 86 -17.05 -9.09 -30.26
C LEU A 86 -17.21 -10.53 -29.73
N LEU A 87 -18.02 -11.36 -30.39
CA LEU A 87 -18.23 -12.76 -30.02
C LEU A 87 -16.92 -13.58 -30.11
N VAL A 88 -16.13 -13.39 -31.16
CA VAL A 88 -14.85 -14.09 -31.30
C VAL A 88 -13.85 -13.60 -30.26
N VAL A 89 -13.82 -12.29 -29.95
CA VAL A 89 -12.91 -11.72 -28.94
C VAL A 89 -13.21 -12.28 -27.55
N ILE A 90 -14.47 -12.33 -27.13
CA ILE A 90 -14.82 -12.88 -25.81
C ILE A 90 -14.54 -14.39 -25.74
N ALA A 91 -14.69 -15.12 -26.85
CA ALA A 91 -14.35 -16.53 -26.92
C ALA A 91 -12.85 -16.77 -26.69
N ILE A 92 -11.99 -15.96 -27.32
CA ILE A 92 -10.54 -16.05 -27.12
C ILE A 92 -10.14 -15.66 -25.68
N ILE A 93 -10.69 -14.56 -25.16
CA ILE A 93 -10.41 -14.13 -23.78
C ILE A 93 -10.86 -15.19 -22.76
N GLY A 94 -12.00 -15.85 -22.99
CA GLY A 94 -12.49 -16.94 -22.15
C GLY A 94 -11.51 -18.12 -22.08
N ILE A 95 -10.94 -18.53 -23.22
CA ILE A 95 -9.95 -19.61 -23.27
C ILE A 95 -8.67 -19.21 -22.53
N LEU A 96 -8.18 -17.99 -22.73
CA LEU A 96 -6.97 -17.50 -22.05
C LEU A 96 -7.19 -17.39 -20.53
N ALA A 97 -8.35 -16.90 -20.10
CA ALA A 97 -8.68 -16.75 -18.68
C ALA A 97 -8.74 -18.09 -17.95
N ALA A 98 -9.23 -19.15 -18.59
CA ALA A 98 -9.33 -20.49 -18.00
C ALA A 98 -7.96 -21.05 -17.57
N ILE A 99 -6.89 -20.74 -18.30
CA ILE A 99 -5.52 -21.18 -17.98
C ILE A 99 -4.82 -20.16 -17.06
N ALA A 100 -5.05 -18.87 -17.30
CA ALA A 100 -4.34 -17.80 -16.58
C ALA A 100 -4.76 -17.68 -15.11
N ILE A 101 -6.05 -17.84 -14.79
CA ILE A 101 -6.57 -17.66 -13.43
C ILE A 101 -5.94 -18.63 -12.41
N PRO A 102 -5.95 -19.97 -12.62
CA PRO A 102 -5.34 -20.89 -11.65
C PRO A 102 -3.84 -20.66 -11.51
N SER A 103 -3.13 -20.40 -12.61
CA SER A 103 -1.69 -20.12 -12.59
C SER A 103 -1.37 -18.84 -11.81
N TYR A 104 -2.16 -17.78 -11.97
CA TYR A 104 -1.98 -16.54 -11.22
C TYR A 104 -2.21 -16.74 -9.72
N GLN A 105 -3.23 -17.51 -9.35
CA GLN A 105 -3.51 -17.83 -7.95
C GLN A 105 -2.34 -18.59 -7.31
N ASP A 106 -1.74 -19.55 -8.01
CA ASP A 106 -0.57 -20.29 -7.53
C ASP A 106 0.64 -19.38 -7.32
N TYR A 107 0.90 -18.48 -8.27
CA TYR A 107 1.99 -17.50 -8.16
C TYR A 107 1.80 -16.55 -6.96
N ALA A 108 0.57 -16.07 -6.77
CA ALA A 108 0.25 -15.20 -5.65
C ALA A 108 0.31 -15.94 -4.30
N ARG A 109 -0.12 -17.22 -4.23
CA ARG A 109 0.08 -18.07 -3.05
C ARG A 109 1.56 -18.23 -2.71
N LYS A 110 2.40 -18.53 -3.71
CA LYS A 110 3.86 -18.66 -3.53
C LYS A 110 4.50 -17.38 -2.98
N THR A 111 4.09 -16.23 -3.53
CA THR A 111 4.56 -14.91 -3.06
C THR A 111 4.17 -14.69 -1.59
N GLN A 112 2.92 -15.00 -1.23
CA GLN A 112 2.43 -14.84 0.14
C GLN A 112 3.13 -15.80 1.12
N ARG A 113 3.43 -17.05 0.71
CA ARG A 113 4.24 -17.99 1.51
C ARG A 113 5.65 -17.45 1.74
N SER A 114 6.28 -16.86 0.74
CA SER A 114 7.60 -16.24 0.88
C SER A 114 7.60 -15.14 1.97
N THR A 115 6.57 -14.29 1.99
CA THR A 115 6.39 -13.32 3.07
C THR A 115 6.24 -13.97 4.44
N ALA A 116 5.51 -15.10 4.52
CA ALA A 116 5.39 -15.86 5.76
C ALA A 116 6.73 -16.42 6.24
N MET A 117 7.54 -17.00 5.34
CA MET A 117 8.87 -17.53 5.66
C MET A 117 9.79 -16.44 6.22
N ILE A 118 9.75 -15.24 5.63
CA ILE A 118 10.52 -14.08 6.11
C ILE A 118 10.10 -13.74 7.54
N GLY A 119 8.79 -13.59 7.79
CA GLY A 119 8.27 -13.28 9.12
C GLY A 119 8.61 -14.35 10.18
N LEU A 120 8.51 -15.63 9.83
CA LEU A 120 8.91 -16.73 10.72
C LEU A 120 10.41 -16.67 11.07
N SER A 121 11.26 -16.42 10.08
CA SER A 121 12.71 -16.31 10.30
C SER A 121 13.08 -15.08 11.15
N GLU A 122 12.37 -13.97 10.96
CA GLU A 122 12.56 -12.76 11.75
C GLU A 122 12.18 -12.97 13.22
N ILE A 123 11.02 -13.58 13.49
CA ILE A 123 10.61 -13.97 14.84
C ILE A 123 11.65 -14.89 15.47
N SER A 124 12.16 -15.87 14.73
CA SER A 124 13.16 -16.80 15.26
C SER A 124 14.45 -16.09 15.69
N ASN A 125 14.89 -15.11 14.90
CA ASN A 125 16.03 -14.27 15.25
C ASN A 125 15.76 -13.40 16.48
N LEU A 126 14.56 -12.82 16.57
CA LEU A 126 14.15 -12.00 17.71
C LEU A 126 14.01 -12.81 19.00
N GLU A 127 13.46 -14.02 18.95
CA GLU A 127 13.44 -14.95 20.09
C GLU A 127 14.85 -15.29 20.56
N THR A 128 15.79 -15.48 19.63
CA THR A 128 17.20 -15.73 19.97
C THR A 128 17.82 -14.52 20.65
N ALA A 129 17.54 -13.31 20.17
CA ALA A 129 17.98 -12.06 20.80
C ALA A 129 17.35 -11.85 22.19
N PHE A 130 16.07 -12.19 22.35
CA PHE A 130 15.36 -12.12 23.63
C PHE A 130 15.94 -13.11 24.64
N TYR A 131 16.23 -14.34 24.21
CA TYR A 131 16.86 -15.37 25.02
C TYR A 131 18.25 -14.95 25.52
N ALA A 132 19.05 -14.29 24.67
CA ALA A 132 20.37 -13.78 25.06
C ALA A 132 20.33 -12.79 26.24
N SER A 133 19.21 -12.08 26.42
CA SER A 133 19.04 -11.10 27.51
C SER A 133 18.27 -11.64 28.71
N ASN A 134 17.34 -12.58 28.51
CA ASN A 134 16.37 -13.02 29.52
C ASN A 134 16.52 -14.48 29.95
N LEU A 135 17.40 -15.24 29.28
CA LEU A 135 17.62 -16.68 29.48
C LEU A 135 16.34 -17.52 29.40
N ARG A 136 15.34 -17.02 28.67
CA ARG A 136 14.04 -17.65 28.47
C ARG A 136 13.46 -17.19 27.13
N PHE A 137 12.60 -18.00 26.54
CA PHE A 137 11.78 -17.61 25.38
C PHE A 137 10.46 -16.97 25.83
N THR A 138 9.71 -16.37 24.91
CA THR A 138 8.41 -15.77 25.21
C THR A 138 7.32 -16.15 24.21
N THR A 139 6.06 -16.29 24.66
CA THR A 139 4.91 -16.44 23.74
C THR A 139 4.47 -15.10 23.17
N THR A 140 4.87 -14.01 23.82
CA THR A 140 4.30 -12.69 23.62
C THR A 140 5.22 -11.89 22.70
N LEU A 141 4.80 -11.72 21.44
CA LEU A 141 5.59 -11.02 20.43
C LEU A 141 5.94 -9.57 20.82
N ALA A 142 5.13 -8.92 21.67
CA ALA A 142 5.39 -7.57 22.17
C ALA A 142 6.59 -7.48 23.14
N ASN A 143 7.01 -8.60 23.74
CA ASN A 143 8.18 -8.64 24.61
C ASN A 143 9.50 -8.73 23.81
N LEU A 144 9.43 -8.98 22.51
CA LEU A 144 10.60 -9.07 21.67
C LEU A 144 11.27 -7.69 21.52
N PRO A 145 12.60 -7.63 21.36
CA PRO A 145 13.36 -6.36 21.36
C PRO A 145 12.91 -5.37 20.27
N TYR A 146 12.27 -5.87 19.22
CA TYR A 146 11.59 -5.08 18.21
C TYR A 146 10.14 -5.59 18.10
N PRO A 147 9.13 -4.75 18.32
CA PRO A 147 7.75 -5.15 18.14
C PRO A 147 7.52 -5.38 16.66
N ILE A 148 7.51 -6.64 16.27
CA ILE A 148 7.01 -7.12 14.99
C ILE A 148 5.50 -6.91 14.96
N THR A 149 5.07 -5.70 14.60
CA THR A 149 3.75 -5.46 14.00
C THR A 149 3.74 -6.04 12.60
N ALA A 150 3.90 -7.36 12.48
CA ALA A 150 3.85 -8.13 11.24
C ALA A 150 4.86 -7.65 10.13
N PRO A 151 5.10 -8.45 9.07
CA PRO A 151 6.20 -8.19 8.13
C PRO A 151 6.04 -6.85 7.39
N PRO A 152 7.13 -6.29 6.83
CA PRO A 152 7.21 -4.92 6.36
C PRO A 152 6.34 -4.68 5.11
N THR A 153 5.06 -4.40 5.33
CA THR A 153 4.17 -3.83 4.32
C THR A 153 3.35 -2.72 4.96
N ASN A 154 3.20 -1.61 4.23
CA ASN A 154 2.83 -0.28 4.73
C ASN A 154 1.36 -0.10 5.14
N SER A 155 0.75 -1.04 5.89
CA SER A 155 -0.53 -0.82 6.57
C SER A 155 -0.81 -1.91 7.60
N ALA A 156 -1.20 -1.49 8.80
CA ALA A 156 -1.53 -2.33 9.95
C ALA A 156 -2.71 -3.31 9.74
N ASN A 157 -3.31 -3.32 8.54
CA ASN A 157 -4.49 -4.11 8.18
C ASN A 157 -4.30 -4.97 6.90
N ASP A 158 -3.12 -4.95 6.27
CA ASP A 158 -2.83 -5.66 5.01
C ASP A 158 -1.96 -6.93 5.19
N TYR A 159 -1.98 -7.50 6.39
CA TYR A 159 -1.17 -8.68 6.70
C TYR A 159 -1.83 -9.94 6.16
N TYR A 160 -1.18 -10.54 5.16
CA TYR A 160 -1.56 -11.84 4.64
C TYR A 160 -1.43 -12.97 5.69
N TYR A 161 -0.53 -12.82 6.67
CA TYR A 161 -0.26 -13.80 7.72
C TYR A 161 -0.20 -13.16 9.11
N THR A 162 -0.68 -13.90 10.10
CA THR A 162 -0.55 -13.60 11.53
C THR A 162 0.36 -14.64 12.19
N PHE A 163 1.20 -14.18 13.11
CA PHE A 163 2.16 -15.04 13.78
C PHE A 163 1.84 -15.22 15.25
N THR A 164 2.02 -16.44 15.73
CA THR A 164 1.87 -16.80 17.14
C THR A 164 3.00 -17.74 17.55
N VAL A 165 3.46 -17.62 18.79
CA VAL A 165 4.46 -18.53 19.35
C VAL A 165 3.75 -19.47 20.33
N THR A 166 3.97 -20.77 20.17
CA THR A 166 3.35 -21.86 20.93
C THR A 166 4.39 -22.89 21.34
N ASN A 167 4.00 -23.93 22.09
CA ASN A 167 4.87 -25.01 22.54
C ASN A 167 6.13 -24.50 23.24
N LEU A 168 5.95 -23.55 24.15
CA LEU A 168 7.07 -22.93 24.85
C LEU A 168 7.60 -23.83 25.96
N SER A 169 8.91 -23.97 25.98
CA SER A 169 9.67 -24.68 27.00
C SER A 169 10.95 -23.91 27.30
N SER A 170 11.69 -24.33 28.31
CA SER A 170 13.01 -23.77 28.63
C SER A 170 14.03 -23.91 27.49
N SER A 171 13.82 -24.88 26.59
CA SER A 171 14.76 -25.23 25.51
C SER A 171 14.22 -25.00 24.10
N GLY A 172 13.00 -24.48 23.94
CA GLY A 172 12.46 -24.27 22.61
C GLY A 172 11.06 -23.71 22.54
N TYR A 173 10.66 -23.43 21.29
CA TYR A 173 9.39 -22.83 20.93
C TYR A 173 9.00 -23.27 19.51
N THR A 174 7.73 -23.07 19.15
CA THR A 174 7.22 -23.22 17.78
C THR A 174 6.51 -21.95 17.36
N ILE A 175 6.96 -21.34 16.26
CA ILE A 175 6.33 -20.19 15.63
C ILE A 175 5.36 -20.71 14.59
N ASN A 176 4.11 -20.26 14.64
CA ASN A 176 3.08 -20.56 13.65
C ASN A 176 2.71 -19.29 12.87
N GLY A 177 2.74 -19.37 11.55
CA GLY A 177 2.22 -18.38 10.62
C GLY A 177 0.90 -18.86 10.03
N SER A 178 -0.20 -18.29 10.51
CA SER A 178 -1.55 -18.57 10.02
C SER A 178 -1.98 -17.53 9.00
N LYS A 179 -2.70 -17.95 7.97
CA LYS A 179 -3.26 -17.04 6.97
C LYS A 179 -4.34 -16.16 7.60
N SER A 180 -4.28 -14.86 7.37
CA SER A 180 -5.26 -13.88 7.88
C SER A 180 -6.13 -13.29 6.77
N SER A 181 -5.54 -13.00 5.62
CA SER A 181 -6.21 -12.40 4.46
C SER A 181 -5.57 -12.83 3.15
N GLY A 182 -6.17 -12.52 2.00
CA GLY A 182 -5.64 -12.83 0.67
C GLY A 182 -6.09 -14.19 0.12
N ILE A 183 -5.27 -14.80 -0.74
CA ILE A 183 -5.64 -16.06 -1.41
C ILE A 183 -5.52 -17.21 -0.42
N SER A 184 -6.60 -17.99 -0.28
CA SER A 184 -6.62 -19.15 0.61
C SER A 184 -5.61 -20.21 0.18
N ASP A 185 -4.93 -20.79 1.16
CA ASP A 185 -3.94 -21.83 0.92
C ASP A 185 -3.97 -22.89 2.04
N PRO A 186 -5.00 -23.75 2.03
CA PRO A 186 -5.26 -24.68 3.12
C PRO A 186 -4.17 -25.74 3.29
N SER A 187 -3.43 -26.06 2.22
CA SER A 187 -2.40 -27.10 2.23
C SER A 187 -1.12 -26.68 2.96
N CYS A 188 -0.85 -25.38 3.07
CA CYS A 188 0.39 -24.85 3.66
C CYS A 188 0.15 -24.01 4.92
N THR A 189 -1.09 -23.92 5.40
CA THR A 189 -1.45 -23.14 6.58
C THR A 189 -1.83 -24.07 7.73
N PRO A 190 -1.28 -23.91 8.95
CA PRO A 190 -0.26 -22.94 9.33
C PRO A 190 1.14 -23.34 8.86
N MET A 191 1.95 -22.36 8.47
CA MET A 191 3.39 -22.56 8.27
C MET A 191 4.09 -22.54 9.64
N THR A 192 4.96 -23.50 9.91
CA THR A 192 5.58 -23.63 11.25
C THR A 192 7.09 -23.65 11.20
N LEU A 193 7.72 -22.97 12.16
CA LEU A 193 9.17 -22.96 12.35
C LEU A 193 9.49 -23.20 13.83
N THR A 194 10.23 -24.26 14.13
CA THR A 194 10.69 -24.56 15.50
C THR A 194 12.01 -23.86 15.81
N SER A 195 12.36 -23.76 17.09
CA SER A 195 13.66 -23.23 17.54
C SER A 195 14.88 -24.00 17.00
N THR A 196 14.70 -25.24 16.55
CA THR A 196 15.73 -26.07 15.90
C THR A 196 15.78 -25.88 14.37
N GLY A 197 14.96 -25.00 13.80
CA GLY A 197 14.87 -24.76 12.36
C GLY A 197 14.04 -25.80 11.61
N THR A 198 13.27 -26.65 12.30
CA THR A 198 12.39 -27.62 11.64
C THR A 198 11.18 -26.89 11.05
N GLN A 199 10.95 -27.12 9.77
CA GLN A 199 9.91 -26.49 8.97
C GLN A 199 8.74 -27.46 8.75
N GLY A 200 7.50 -26.99 8.90
CA GLY A 200 6.29 -27.75 8.60
C GLY A 200 5.27 -26.93 7.79
N PRO A 201 4.25 -27.54 7.16
CA PRO A 201 3.88 -28.97 7.20
C PRO A 201 4.49 -29.86 6.09
N THR A 202 4.97 -29.31 4.97
CA THR A 202 5.60 -30.08 3.86
C THR A 202 6.77 -29.31 3.23
N THR A 203 7.72 -30.01 2.59
CA THR A 203 8.87 -29.36 1.92
C THR A 203 8.47 -28.48 0.74
N THR A 204 7.37 -28.81 0.05
CA THR A 204 6.84 -28.02 -1.09
C THR A 204 6.27 -26.67 -0.67
N CYS A 205 5.80 -26.53 0.57
CA CYS A 205 5.35 -25.23 1.09
C CYS A 205 6.52 -24.27 1.34
N TRP A 206 7.72 -24.79 1.55
CA TRP A 206 8.94 -24.05 1.89
C TRP A 206 9.89 -23.84 0.71
N SER A 207 9.56 -24.38 -0.47
CA SER A 207 10.33 -24.14 -1.69
C SER A 207 10.13 -22.72 -2.23
N ARG A 208 11.25 -22.00 -2.40
CA ARG A 208 11.28 -20.62 -2.94
C ARG A 208 11.00 -20.52 -4.43
#